data_AF-A0A2W4QH16-F1
#
_entry.id   AF-A0A2W4QH16-F1
#
_cell.length_a   1.000
_cell.length_b   1.000
_cell.length_c   1.000
_cell.angle_alpha   90.00
_cell.angle_beta   90.00
_cell.angle_gamma   90.00
#
_symmetry.space_group_name_H-M   'P 1'
#
loop_
_entity.id
_entity.type
_entity.pdbx_description
1 polymer ?
#
loop_
_entity_poly.entity_id
_entity_poly.type
_entity_poly.pdbx_seq_one_letter_code
_entity_poly.pdbx_strand_id
1 'polypeptide(L)'
;MATIAFDTLKYAKRLKDAGIPEKQAEAEAEALAEALEVNLKELATKDDLTREAALLRRDMNELEVSLKRDMREMEQRMTIKLGGLMVVAVGAVATLVKLL
;
A
#
# COMPACT_ATOMS: atom_id res chain seq x y z
N MET A 1 1.69 20.65 6.07
CA MET A 1 2.46 20.68 4.81
C MET A 1 2.97 22.09 4.59
N ALA A 2 4.26 22.26 4.30
CA ALA A 2 4.73 23.52 3.74
C ALA A 2 4.27 23.54 2.28
N THR A 3 3.28 24.38 1.97
CA THR A 3 2.92 24.67 0.59
C THR A 3 4.13 25.36 -0.05
N ILE A 4 4.68 24.77 -1.12
CA ILE A 4 5.62 25.48 -1.97
C ILE A 4 4.78 26.53 -2.71
N ALA A 5 4.60 27.69 -2.09
CA ALA A 5 3.84 28.77 -2.68
C ALA A 5 4.67 29.35 -3.84
N PHE A 6 4.07 29.39 -5.04
CA PHE A 6 4.62 30.14 -6.13
C PHE A 6 4.47 31.64 -5.82
N ASP A 7 5.58 32.35 -5.69
CA ASP A 7 5.59 33.79 -5.38
C ASP A 7 5.41 34.58 -6.67
N THR A 8 4.13 34.79 -7.03
CA THR A 8 3.70 35.51 -8.23
C THR A 8 4.31 36.91 -8.32
N LEU A 9 4.41 37.63 -7.19
CA LEU A 9 4.94 38.99 -7.15
C LEU A 9 6.45 39.01 -7.41
N LYS A 10 7.20 38.11 -6.76
CA LYS A 10 8.64 37.99 -7.00
C LYS A 10 8.95 37.53 -8.42
N TYR A 11 8.11 36.68 -9.00
CA TYR A 11 8.25 36.25 -10.39
C TYR A 11 7.98 37.40 -11.37
N ALA A 12 6.86 38.12 -11.22
CA ALA A 12 6.56 39.30 -12.03
C ALA A 12 7.66 40.36 -11.93
N LYS A 13 8.21 40.60 -10.74
CA LYS A 13 9.34 41.52 -10.55
C LYS A 13 10.58 41.11 -11.35
N ARG A 14 10.92 39.81 -11.36
CA ARG A 14 12.04 39.29 -12.17
C ARG A 14 11.81 39.49 -13.67
N LEU A 15 10.58 39.32 -14.16
CA LEU A 15 10.24 39.58 -15.55
C LEU A 15 10.39 41.08 -15.89
N LYS A 16 9.94 41.97 -15.00
CA LYS A 16 10.14 43.42 -15.14
C LYS A 16 11.62 43.81 -15.18
N ASP A 17 12.42 43.25 -14.27
CA ASP A 17 13.87 43.46 -14.23
C ASP A 17 14.58 42.93 -15.50
N ALA A 18 13.98 41.94 -16.17
CA ALA A 18 14.45 41.40 -17.45
C ALA A 18 13.95 42.20 -18.68
N GLY A 19 13.20 43.29 -18.47
CA GLY A 19 12.70 44.16 -19.53
C GLY A 19 11.32 43.82 -20.06
N ILE A 20 10.60 42.87 -19.46
CA ILE A 20 9.19 42.61 -19.82
C ILE A 20 8.31 43.74 -19.26
N PRO A 21 7.45 44.37 -20.09
CA PRO A 21 6.48 45.37 -19.65
C PRO A 21 5.62 44.89 -18.47
N GLU A 22 5.31 45.78 -17.54
CA GLU A 22 4.62 45.44 -16.29
C GLU A 22 3.34 44.63 -16.48
N LYS A 23 2.46 45.07 -17.40
CA LYS A 23 1.21 44.35 -17.68
C LYS A 23 1.43 42.93 -18.21
N GLN A 24 2.49 42.69 -18.96
CA GLN A 24 2.83 41.37 -19.49
C GLN A 24 3.46 40.51 -18.40
N ALA A 25 4.37 41.08 -17.61
CA ALA A 25 5.00 40.40 -16.48
C ALA A 25 3.97 39.92 -15.44
N GLU A 26 2.98 40.76 -15.14
CA GLU A 26 1.89 40.39 -14.23
C GLU A 26 0.98 39.31 -14.82
N ALA A 27 0.57 39.46 -16.09
CA ALA A 27 -0.26 38.46 -16.76
C ALA A 27 0.43 37.09 -16.90
N GLU A 28 1.73 37.06 -17.20
CA GLU A 28 2.50 35.81 -17.26
C GLU A 28 2.63 35.16 -15.89
N ALA A 29 2.86 35.95 -14.84
CA ALA A 29 2.97 35.45 -13.48
C ALA A 29 1.64 34.84 -13.00
N GLU A 30 0.51 35.50 -13.30
CA GLU A 30 -0.82 35.03 -12.98
C GLU A 30 -1.16 33.74 -13.75
N ALA A 31 -0.96 33.72 -15.06
CA ALA A 31 -1.22 32.53 -15.88
C ALA A 31 -0.37 31.31 -15.44
N LEU A 32 0.90 31.54 -15.04
CA LEU A 32 1.75 30.48 -14.53
C LEU A 32 1.30 30.00 -13.14
N ALA A 33 0.86 30.91 -12.28
CA ALA A 33 0.32 30.55 -10.97
C ALA A 33 -0.94 29.67 -11.10
N GLU A 34 -1.87 30.04 -11.98
CA GLU A 34 -3.06 29.26 -12.28
C GLU A 34 -2.71 27.88 -12.84
N ALA A 35 -1.79 27.81 -13.81
CA ALA A 35 -1.35 26.55 -14.38
C ALA A 35 -0.72 25.63 -13.32
N LEU A 36 0.08 26.18 -12.40
CA LEU A 36 0.67 25.42 -11.30
C LEU A 36 -0.40 24.97 -10.30
N GLU A 37 -1.37 25.81 -9.95
CA GLU A 37 -2.45 25.44 -9.03
C GLU A 37 -3.27 24.26 -9.56
N VAL A 38 -3.64 24.29 -10.84
CA VAL A 38 -4.35 23.19 -11.50
C VAL A 38 -3.54 21.89 -11.45
N ASN A 39 -2.24 21.94 -11.76
CA ASN A 39 -1.39 20.75 -11.78
C ASN A 39 -1.06 20.21 -10.38
N LEU A 40 -0.99 21.06 -9.35
CA LEU A 40 -0.64 20.66 -8.00
C LEU A 40 -1.82 20.06 -7.21
N LYS A 41 -3.06 20.36 -7.62
CA LYS A 41 -4.28 19.95 -6.90
C LYS A 41 -4.50 18.43 -6.86
N GLU A 42 -4.01 17.69 -7.85
CA GLU A 42 -4.24 16.24 -7.98
C GLU A 42 -3.02 15.39 -7.62
N LEU A 43 -1.92 15.99 -7.15
CA LEU A 43 -0.72 15.24 -6.82
C LEU A 43 -0.83 14.58 -5.45
N ALA A 44 -0.57 13.27 -5.41
CA ALA A 44 -0.35 12.56 -4.17
C ALA A 44 0.87 13.14 -3.44
N THR A 45 0.70 13.40 -2.14
CA THR A 45 1.77 13.93 -1.30
C THR A 45 2.60 12.81 -0.70
N LYS A 46 3.76 13.16 -0.13
CA LYS A 46 4.58 12.19 0.62
C LYS A 46 3.83 11.58 1.81
N ASP A 47 2.96 12.36 2.44
CA ASP A 47 2.16 11.90 3.58
C ASP A 47 1.11 10.89 3.12
N ASP A 48 0.46 11.13 1.96
CA ASP A 48 -0.48 10.18 1.35
C ASP A 48 0.20 8.85 1.05
N LEU A 49 1.36 8.90 0.37
CA LEU A 49 2.14 7.71 0.05
C LEU A 49 2.62 6.97 1.31
N THR A 50 3.02 7.69 2.35
CA THR A 50 3.47 7.09 3.61
C THR A 50 2.30 6.41 4.33
N ARG A 51 1.11 7.02 4.30
CA ARG A 51 -0.11 6.42 4.84
C ARG A 51 -0.49 5.14 4.11
N GLU A 52 -0.55 5.19 2.78
CA GLU A 52 -0.87 4.02 1.95
C GLU A 52 0.16 2.89 2.13
N ALA A 53 1.45 3.21 2.20
CA ALA A 53 2.50 2.23 2.48
C ALA A 53 2.35 1.58 3.86
N ALA A 54 1.91 2.33 4.87
CA ALA A 54 1.66 1.81 6.21
C ALA A 54 0.44 0.86 6.24
N LEU A 55 -0.64 1.21 5.52
CA LEU A 55 -1.82 0.35 5.35
C LEU A 55 -1.44 -0.95 4.64
N LEU A 56 -0.74 -0.85 3.51
CA LEU A 56 -0.33 -2.04 2.74
C LEU A 56 0.56 -2.98 3.56
N ARG A 57 1.50 -2.43 4.36
CA ARG A 57 2.32 -3.23 5.27
C ARG A 57 1.49 -3.97 6.33
N ARG A 58 0.45 -3.31 6.86
CA ARG A 58 -0.47 -3.92 7.81
C ARG A 58 -1.24 -5.07 7.17
N ASP A 59 -1.81 -4.84 5.99
CA ASP A 59 -2.60 -5.85 5.27
C ASP A 59 -1.76 -7.06 4.90
N MET A 60 -0.51 -6.84 4.47
CA MET A 60 0.44 -7.93 4.22
C MET A 60 0.74 -8.76 5.47
N ASN A 61 0.95 -8.11 6.62
CA ASN A 61 1.18 -8.82 7.88
C ASN A 61 -0.06 -9.61 8.31
N GLU A 62 -1.26 -9.06 8.14
CA GLU A 62 -2.52 -9.74 8.45
C GLU A 62 -2.74 -10.97 7.54
N LEU A 63 -2.42 -10.84 6.25
CA LEU A 63 -2.46 -11.95 5.31
C LEU A 63 -1.43 -13.03 5.66
N GLU A 64 -0.21 -12.66 6.05
CA GLU A 64 0.81 -13.62 6.46
C GLU A 64 0.38 -14.41 7.71
N VAL A 65 -0.21 -13.73 8.69
CA VAL A 65 -0.70 -14.36 9.92
C VAL A 65 -1.87 -15.31 9.62
N SER A 66 -2.83 -14.88 8.79
CA SER A 66 -3.97 -15.73 8.43
C SER A 66 -3.53 -16.96 7.65
N LEU A 67 -2.64 -16.82 6.66
CA LEU A 67 -2.09 -17.95 5.92
C LEU A 67 -1.32 -18.93 6.82
N LYS A 68 -0.48 -18.43 7.74
CA LYS A 68 0.23 -19.27 8.71
C LYS A 68 -0.72 -20.05 9.61
N ARG A 69 -1.81 -19.42 10.07
CA ARG A 69 -2.84 -20.09 10.87
C ARG A 69 -3.53 -21.18 10.06
N ASP A 70 -3.98 -20.86 8.86
CA ASP A 70 -4.72 -21.79 8.01
C ASP A 70 -3.86 -23.00 7.60
N MET A 71 -2.56 -22.80 7.35
CA MET A 71 -1.61 -23.89 7.14
C MET A 71 -1.48 -24.81 8.36
N ARG A 72 -1.36 -24.25 9.58
CA ARG A 72 -1.30 -25.04 10.81
C ARG A 72 -2.58 -25.82 11.07
N GLU A 73 -3.73 -25.21 10.82
CA GLU A 73 -5.02 -25.89 10.94
C GLU A 73 -5.13 -27.06 9.96
N MET A 74 -4.65 -26.88 8.72
CA MET A 74 -4.60 -27.95 7.73
C MET A 74 -3.67 -29.08 8.17
N GLU A 75 -2.46 -28.76 8.65
CA GLU A 75 -1.49 -29.73 9.17
C GLU A 75 -2.07 -30.55 10.33
N GLN A 76 -2.72 -29.90 11.29
CA GLN A 76 -3.38 -30.57 12.41
C GLN A 76 -4.51 -31.49 11.94
N ARG A 77 -5.39 -31.01 11.05
CA ARG A 77 -6.48 -31.83 10.51
C ARG A 77 -5.96 -33.03 9.76
N MET A 78 -4.90 -32.88 8.97
CA MET A 78 -4.25 -34.00 8.27
C MET A 78 -3.63 -34.99 9.25
N THR A 79 -2.93 -34.50 10.28
CA THR A 79 -2.34 -35.34 11.33
C THR A 79 -3.40 -36.16 12.06
N ILE A 80 -4.53 -35.55 12.43
CA ILE A 80 -5.64 -36.25 13.09
C ILE A 80 -6.27 -37.28 12.16
N LYS A 81 -6.57 -36.91 10.89
CA LYS A 81 -7.19 -37.83 9.92
C LYS A 81 -6.28 -39.03 9.61
N LEU A 82 -5.00 -38.78 9.36
CA LEU A 82 -4.02 -39.84 9.08
C LEU A 82 -3.77 -40.71 10.32
N GLY A 83 -3.63 -40.11 11.50
CA GLY A 83 -3.49 -40.84 12.76
C GLY A 83 -4.69 -41.74 13.05
N GLY A 84 -5.91 -41.23 12.87
CA GLY A 84 -7.15 -41.99 13.01
C GLY A 84 -7.22 -43.17 12.03
N LEU A 85 -6.89 -42.95 10.75
CA LEU A 85 -6.83 -44.00 9.74
C LEU A 85 -5.81 -45.09 10.13
N MET A 86 -4.64 -44.71 10.63
CA MET A 86 -3.60 -45.64 11.06
C MET A 86 -4.06 -46.50 12.25
N VAL A 87 -4.72 -45.92 13.25
CA VAL A 87 -5.27 -46.68 14.39
C VAL A 87 -6.32 -47.68 13.91
N VAL A 88 -7.21 -47.29 13.00
CA VAL A 88 -8.21 -48.19 12.41
C VAL A 88 -7.54 -49.32 11.63
N ALA A 89 -6.57 -49.00 10.79
CA ALA A 89 -5.86 -49.99 9.98
C ALA A 89 -5.09 -51.01 10.84
N VAL A 90 -4.33 -50.53 11.84
CA VAL A 90 -3.60 -51.39 12.77
C VAL A 90 -4.56 -52.25 13.61
N GLY A 91 -5.66 -51.66 14.10
CA GLY A 91 -6.68 -52.39 14.84
C GLY A 91 -7.31 -53.52 14.04
N ALA A 92 -7.64 -53.28 12.77
CA ALA A 92 -8.19 -54.29 11.86
C ALA A 92 -7.19 -55.43 11.56
N VAL A 93 -5.90 -55.11 11.37
CA VAL A 93 -4.87 -56.13 11.18
C VAL A 93 -4.70 -56.98 12.45
N ALA A 94 -4.69 -56.36 13.63
CA ALA A 94 -4.54 -57.08 14.90
C ALA A 94 -5.71 -58.04 15.18
N THR A 95 -6.95 -57.65 14.85
CA THR A 95 -8.11 -58.54 15.00
C THR A 95 -8.06 -59.71 14.02
N LEU A 96 -7.64 -59.49 12.77
CA LEU A 96 -7.46 -60.55 11.78
C LEU A 96 -6.41 -61.58 12.19
N VAL A 97 -5.24 -61.12 12.66
CA VAL A 97 -4.15 -62.01 13.12
C VAL A 97 -4.58 -62.88 14.30
N LYS A 98 -5.44 -62.37 15.19
CA LYS A 98 -5.92 -63.13 16.35
C LYS A 98 -6.98 -64.19 15.99
N LEU A 99 -7.63 -64.06 14.83
CA LEU A 99 -8.69 -64.98 14.38
C LEU A 99 -8.18 -66.13 13.49
N LEU A 100 -6.99 -65.97 12.88
CA LEU A 100 -6.28 -67.01 12.13
C LEU A 100 -5.45 -67.89 13.07
#